data_AF-A0A958XGC8-F1
#
_entry.id   AF-A0A958XGC8-F1
#
_cell.length_a   1.000
_cell.length_b   1.000
_cell.length_c   1.000
_cell.angle_alpha   90.00
_cell.angle_beta   90.00
_cell.angle_gamma   90.00
#
_symmetry.space_group_name_H-M   'P 1'
#
loop_
_entity.id
_entity.type
_entity.pdbx_description
1 polymer ?
#
loop_
_entity_poly.entity_id
_entity_poly.type
_entity_poly.pdbx_seq_one_letter_code
_entity_poly.pdbx_strand_id
1 'polypeptide(L)'
;MYKIIGVVICLICFQHLNAQNYYITAPEGFGAATTGGGTATPVIVTTYADLKSKISESAPAVIIVSGTITIPGGGMISEVVTDKTILGLPGAKLINTTLTQSGSGILNLKNGSSNVIIRNLTFEGPGAYDVDGRDNLTADGCINLWVDHCEFQDGLDGNFDNKGNTDSVTISWCKFTYLKPAIPGGSGGSNDHRFSNLVGSSSSNAPADGHYSITFQNCYWADGCKERMPRARNAELHMLNCYYNTNVSSSTALGLGGGINNLTCYVDHTHFDKIGTVYKNYNSSDGGTIALTFFGCLNGVADVGAVSPPSYSYSVLPVEDVKKYIANPSCGAGATLDVTTAGIISTPCGSVGIKDSEIKPGIKLYPTIIDDYLNIELPDNSTESVYISIYASNGKKIISDTRNITTEKKIRFDVSSLSSGIYFCNILFGNSSATQRIIKQ
;
A
#
# COMPACT_ATOMS: atom_id res chain seq x y z
N MET A 1 22.36 -46.51 37.95
CA MET A 1 23.20 -45.36 37.54
C MET A 1 22.70 -44.93 36.16
N TYR A 2 22.00 -43.79 36.11
CA TYR A 2 21.11 -43.41 35.01
C TYR A 2 21.86 -42.92 33.77
N LYS A 3 21.40 -43.35 32.59
CA LYS A 3 21.89 -42.94 31.27
C LYS A 3 21.44 -41.50 30.98
N ILE A 4 22.39 -40.64 30.64
CA ILE A 4 22.17 -39.28 30.14
C ILE A 4 21.77 -39.39 28.67
N ILE A 5 20.53 -39.02 28.33
CA ILE A 5 20.08 -38.80 26.95
C ILE A 5 20.26 -37.32 26.67
N GLY A 6 21.22 -36.98 25.81
CA GLY A 6 21.39 -35.63 25.29
C GLY A 6 20.30 -35.34 24.26
N VAL A 7 19.45 -34.36 24.54
CA VAL A 7 18.48 -33.83 23.58
C VAL A 7 19.18 -32.75 22.77
N VAL A 8 19.45 -33.05 21.50
CA VAL A 8 19.90 -32.07 20.51
C VAL A 8 18.65 -31.31 20.03
N ILE A 9 18.51 -30.06 20.44
CA ILE A 9 17.47 -29.15 19.94
C ILE A 9 17.94 -28.67 18.56
N CYS A 10 17.37 -29.26 17.50
CA CYS A 10 17.58 -28.80 16.13
C CYS A 10 16.73 -27.54 15.91
N LEU A 11 17.37 -26.37 15.79
CA LEU A 11 16.71 -25.14 15.34
C LEU A 11 16.24 -25.33 13.89
N ILE A 12 14.92 -25.39 13.69
CA ILE A 12 14.31 -25.37 12.36
C ILE A 12 14.27 -23.90 11.92
N CYS A 13 15.22 -23.49 11.07
CA CYS A 13 15.12 -22.23 10.34
C CYS A 13 14.03 -22.36 9.28
N PHE A 14 12.82 -21.90 9.58
CA PHE A 14 11.77 -21.68 8.58
C PHE A 14 12.19 -20.53 7.66
N GLN A 15 12.63 -20.85 6.44
CA GLN A 15 12.76 -19.87 5.36
C GLN A 15 11.35 -19.59 4.83
N HIS A 16 10.74 -18.48 5.26
CA HIS A 16 9.47 -18.02 4.72
C HIS A 16 9.68 -17.48 3.30
N LEU A 17 9.28 -18.25 2.29
CA LEU A 17 9.10 -17.75 0.92
C LEU A 17 7.78 -16.97 0.89
N ASN A 18 7.82 -15.69 1.24
CA ASN A 18 6.67 -14.80 1.08
C ASN A 18 6.68 -14.24 -0.35
N ALA A 19 5.69 -14.61 -1.14
CA ALA A 19 5.36 -13.88 -2.34
C ALA A 19 4.85 -12.49 -1.96
N GLN A 20 5.45 -11.43 -2.51
CA GLN A 20 4.98 -10.08 -2.29
C GLN A 20 3.58 -9.92 -2.91
N ASN A 21 2.60 -9.55 -2.08
CA ASN A 21 1.32 -9.10 -2.58
C ASN A 21 1.37 -7.59 -2.82
N TYR A 22 1.28 -7.17 -4.09
CA TYR A 22 1.33 -5.76 -4.48
C TYR A 22 -0.03 -5.07 -4.39
N TYR A 23 -1.13 -5.78 -4.14
CA TYR A 23 -2.42 -5.13 -3.95
C TYR A 23 -3.28 -5.87 -2.92
N ILE A 24 -3.95 -5.10 -2.05
CA ILE A 24 -4.89 -5.67 -1.07
C ILE A 24 -6.33 -5.53 -1.59
N THR A 25 -7.19 -6.50 -1.27
CA THR A 25 -8.60 -6.49 -1.71
C THR A 25 -9.51 -5.67 -0.81
N ALA A 26 -9.05 -5.38 0.41
CA ALA A 26 -9.74 -4.55 1.40
C ALA A 26 -8.70 -3.71 2.16
N PRO A 27 -9.07 -2.53 2.69
CA PRO A 27 -8.15 -1.71 3.48
C PRO A 27 -7.80 -2.42 4.80
N GLU A 28 -6.53 -2.34 5.17
CA GLU A 28 -6.08 -2.51 6.57
C GLU A 28 -5.96 -1.13 7.20
N GLY A 29 -5.88 -1.03 8.53
CA GLY A 29 -5.75 0.26 9.21
C GLY A 29 -7.06 0.86 9.70
N PHE A 30 -7.02 2.15 10.05
CA PHE A 30 -8.20 2.88 10.54
C PHE A 30 -9.34 2.94 9.51
N GLY A 31 -9.03 2.87 8.21
CA GLY A 31 -10.03 2.82 7.14
C GLY A 31 -10.61 1.43 6.85
N ALA A 32 -10.32 0.40 7.66
CA ALA A 32 -10.69 -1.01 7.37
C ALA A 32 -12.19 -1.27 7.16
N ALA A 33 -13.07 -0.39 7.63
CA ALA A 33 -14.52 -0.49 7.42
C ALA A 33 -14.99 -0.01 6.02
N THR A 34 -14.10 0.56 5.21
CA THR A 34 -14.45 1.17 3.91
C THR A 34 -14.75 0.11 2.86
N THR A 35 -15.91 0.24 2.21
CA THR A 35 -16.43 -0.67 1.16
C THR A 35 -16.74 0.04 -0.16
N GLY A 36 -16.81 1.38 -0.16
CA GLY A 36 -17.05 2.19 -1.35
C GLY A 36 -18.41 1.93 -1.99
N GLY A 37 -18.45 1.90 -3.32
CA GLY A 37 -19.64 1.57 -4.12
C GLY A 37 -20.00 0.08 -4.14
N GLY A 38 -19.28 -0.76 -3.39
CA GLY A 38 -19.55 -2.19 -3.25
C GLY A 38 -19.57 -2.93 -4.59
N THR A 39 -20.67 -3.63 -4.85
CA THR A 39 -20.87 -4.46 -6.05
C THR A 39 -21.67 -3.77 -7.15
N ALA A 40 -21.84 -2.44 -7.07
CA ALA A 40 -22.52 -1.68 -8.12
C ALA A 40 -21.86 -1.91 -9.49
N THR A 41 -22.67 -2.01 -10.54
CA THR A 41 -22.17 -2.20 -11.90
C THR A 41 -21.23 -1.05 -12.28
N PRO A 42 -19.99 -1.32 -12.71
CA PRO A 42 -19.04 -0.29 -13.10
C PRO A 42 -19.56 0.59 -14.23
N VAL A 43 -19.36 1.90 -14.11
CA VAL A 43 -19.68 2.90 -15.15
C VAL A 43 -18.41 3.62 -15.54
N ILE A 44 -18.12 3.66 -16.85
CA ILE A 44 -16.94 4.33 -17.39
C ILE A 44 -17.22 5.81 -17.59
N VAL A 45 -16.28 6.66 -17.16
CA VAL A 45 -16.28 8.09 -17.40
C VAL A 45 -15.00 8.50 -18.12
N THR A 46 -15.14 9.36 -19.12
CA THR A 46 -14.02 9.87 -19.95
C THR A 46 -13.94 11.39 -19.97
N THR A 47 -14.91 12.08 -19.36
CA THR A 47 -15.00 13.54 -19.36
C THR A 47 -15.19 14.09 -17.95
N TYR A 48 -14.82 15.36 -17.77
CA TYR A 48 -15.06 16.09 -16.52
C TYR A 48 -16.54 16.10 -16.12
N ALA A 49 -17.43 16.33 -17.09
CA ALA A 49 -18.86 16.40 -16.84
C ALA A 49 -19.42 15.06 -16.34
N ASP A 50 -19.02 13.94 -16.96
CA ASP A 50 -19.45 12.61 -16.55
C ASP A 50 -18.91 12.24 -15.16
N LEU A 51 -17.61 12.51 -14.93
CA LEU A 51 -16.98 12.26 -13.63
C LEU A 51 -17.69 13.02 -12.51
N LYS A 52 -17.89 14.34 -12.70
CA LYS A 52 -18.60 15.18 -11.73
C LYS A 52 -20.02 14.66 -11.49
N SER A 53 -20.77 14.38 -12.56
CA SER A 53 -22.13 13.87 -12.46
C SER A 53 -22.18 12.58 -11.63
N LYS A 54 -21.29 11.62 -11.90
CA LYS A 54 -21.28 10.32 -11.21
C LYS A 54 -20.82 10.42 -9.76
N ILE A 55 -19.87 11.29 -9.44
CA ILE A 55 -19.47 11.56 -8.05
C ILE A 55 -20.62 12.14 -7.23
N SER A 56 -21.40 13.06 -7.82
CA SER A 56 -22.54 13.73 -7.16
C SER A 56 -23.80 12.87 -7.02
N GLU A 57 -23.83 11.66 -7.58
CA GLU A 57 -25.01 10.78 -7.49
C GLU A 57 -25.22 10.26 -6.06
N SER A 58 -26.48 10.19 -5.62
CA SER A 58 -26.82 9.68 -4.29
C SER A 58 -26.70 8.15 -4.19
N ALA A 59 -26.94 7.43 -5.27
CA ALA A 59 -26.85 5.97 -5.29
C ALA A 59 -25.39 5.50 -5.21
N PRO A 60 -25.11 4.37 -4.54
CA PRO A 60 -23.77 3.76 -4.56
C PRO A 60 -23.29 3.49 -5.99
N ALA A 61 -22.02 3.76 -6.27
CA ALA A 61 -21.48 3.62 -7.63
C ALA A 61 -20.01 3.21 -7.67
N VAL A 62 -19.67 2.39 -8.67
CA VAL A 62 -18.30 2.10 -9.10
C VAL A 62 -18.03 2.90 -10.38
N ILE A 63 -17.17 3.91 -10.28
CA ILE A 63 -16.85 4.87 -11.33
C ILE A 63 -15.46 4.52 -11.88
N ILE A 64 -15.40 4.11 -13.15
CA ILE A 64 -14.17 3.77 -13.85
C ILE A 64 -13.71 4.96 -14.67
N VAL A 65 -12.62 5.61 -14.27
CA VAL A 65 -12.00 6.70 -15.02
C VAL A 65 -11.12 6.12 -16.12
N SER A 66 -11.36 6.55 -17.36
CA SER A 66 -10.59 6.12 -18.53
C SER A 66 -9.87 7.30 -19.17
N GLY A 67 -8.54 7.19 -19.28
CA GLY A 67 -7.70 8.21 -19.90
C GLY A 67 -7.49 9.44 -19.01
N THR A 68 -7.18 10.56 -19.63
CA THR A 68 -6.92 11.83 -18.95
C THR A 68 -8.16 12.71 -18.94
N ILE A 69 -8.60 13.12 -17.75
CA ILE A 69 -9.66 14.10 -17.54
C ILE A 69 -9.05 15.40 -17.00
N THR A 70 -9.17 16.47 -17.78
CA THR A 70 -8.76 17.81 -17.34
C THR A 70 -9.86 18.47 -16.52
N ILE A 71 -9.52 18.87 -15.30
CA ILE A 71 -10.35 19.71 -14.44
C ILE A 71 -10.18 21.16 -14.90
N PRO A 72 -11.26 21.85 -15.31
CA PRO A 72 -11.16 23.24 -15.74
C PRO A 72 -10.80 24.14 -14.56
N GLY A 73 -10.18 25.29 -14.83
CA GLY A 73 -9.88 26.28 -13.82
C GLY A 73 -11.14 26.69 -13.06
N GLY A 74 -11.14 26.53 -11.73
CA GLY A 74 -12.28 26.80 -10.85
C GLY A 74 -13.29 25.65 -10.78
N GLY A 75 -13.02 24.57 -11.51
CA GLY A 75 -13.87 23.40 -11.64
C GLY A 75 -13.55 22.26 -10.69
N MET A 76 -12.73 22.46 -9.65
CA MET A 76 -12.49 21.43 -8.62
C MET A 76 -13.82 20.78 -8.21
N ILE A 77 -13.89 19.45 -8.32
CA ILE A 77 -15.09 18.71 -7.94
C ILE A 77 -15.14 18.74 -6.41
N SER A 78 -16.12 19.42 -5.83
CA SER A 78 -16.19 19.66 -4.40
C SER A 78 -17.58 19.31 -3.88
N GLU A 79 -17.77 18.05 -3.54
CA GLU A 79 -19.09 17.44 -3.32
C GLU A 79 -19.12 16.65 -2.01
N VAL A 80 -20.33 16.37 -1.50
CA VAL A 80 -20.52 15.34 -0.47
C VAL A 80 -20.59 14.01 -1.19
N VAL A 81 -19.63 13.13 -0.92
CA VAL A 81 -19.45 11.87 -1.65
C VAL A 81 -19.71 10.71 -0.71
N THR A 82 -20.70 9.87 -1.04
CA THR A 82 -21.09 8.73 -0.22
C THR A 82 -21.19 7.45 -1.04
N ASP A 83 -20.64 6.35 -0.52
CA ASP A 83 -20.70 5.00 -1.12
C ASP A 83 -20.18 4.97 -2.56
N LYS A 84 -18.97 5.51 -2.78
CA LYS A 84 -18.34 5.57 -4.11
C LYS A 84 -17.04 4.80 -4.14
N THR A 85 -16.82 4.07 -5.22
CA THR A 85 -15.50 3.57 -5.61
C THR A 85 -15.11 4.27 -6.90
N ILE A 86 -14.05 5.07 -6.87
CA ILE A 86 -13.48 5.75 -8.04
C ILE A 86 -12.19 5.02 -8.41
N LEU A 87 -12.20 4.31 -9.53
CA LEU A 87 -11.07 3.50 -10.01
C LEU A 87 -10.52 4.06 -11.32
N GLY A 88 -9.20 4.23 -11.41
CA GLY A 88 -8.55 4.52 -12.68
C GLY A 88 -8.20 3.24 -13.45
N LEU A 89 -8.48 3.23 -14.75
CA LEU A 89 -7.82 2.30 -15.67
C LEU A 89 -6.31 2.60 -15.72
N PRO A 90 -5.47 1.65 -16.19
CA PRO A 90 -4.05 1.92 -16.40
C PRO A 90 -3.80 3.24 -17.17
N GLY A 91 -3.01 4.13 -16.57
CA GLY A 91 -2.70 5.45 -17.13
C GLY A 91 -3.81 6.51 -16.97
N ALA A 92 -4.87 6.24 -16.21
CA ALA A 92 -5.91 7.22 -15.95
C ALA A 92 -5.39 8.39 -15.09
N LYS A 93 -5.72 9.62 -15.52
CA LYS A 93 -5.26 10.84 -14.87
C LYS A 93 -6.39 11.83 -14.65
N LEU A 94 -6.34 12.52 -13.52
CA LEU A 94 -7.07 13.76 -13.28
C LEU A 94 -6.05 14.91 -13.22
N ILE A 95 -6.20 15.93 -14.06
CA ILE A 95 -5.20 16.99 -14.21
C ILE A 95 -5.82 18.37 -14.01
N ASN A 96 -5.18 19.24 -13.23
CA ASN A 96 -5.47 20.67 -13.19
C ASN A 96 -4.18 21.46 -13.47
N THR A 97 -4.21 22.40 -14.42
CA THR A 97 -3.03 23.19 -14.83
C THR A 97 -3.13 24.66 -14.43
N THR A 98 -4.07 25.04 -13.57
CA THR A 98 -4.31 26.44 -13.17
C THR A 98 -3.53 26.81 -11.92
N LEU A 99 -2.64 27.81 -12.05
CA LEU A 99 -1.78 28.34 -10.98
C LEU A 99 -2.43 29.45 -10.13
N THR A 100 -3.76 29.45 -9.99
CA THR A 100 -4.48 30.45 -9.19
C THR A 100 -5.18 29.81 -8.01
N GLN A 101 -5.36 30.60 -6.95
CA GLN A 101 -6.01 30.15 -5.72
C GLN A 101 -7.36 29.46 -5.97
N SER A 102 -8.31 30.18 -6.58
CA SER A 102 -9.65 29.65 -6.85
C SER A 102 -9.70 28.68 -8.02
N GLY A 103 -8.70 28.74 -8.91
CA GLY A 103 -8.66 27.98 -10.15
C GLY A 103 -8.14 26.55 -10.00
N SER A 104 -7.32 26.32 -8.99
CA SER A 104 -6.63 25.07 -8.73
C SER A 104 -7.50 24.00 -8.05
N GLY A 105 -6.88 22.83 -7.86
CA GLY A 105 -7.45 21.67 -7.18
C GLY A 105 -8.20 20.72 -8.10
N ILE A 106 -8.30 19.46 -7.69
CA ILE A 106 -8.95 18.40 -8.49
C ILE A 106 -10.21 17.88 -7.80
N LEU A 107 -10.08 17.35 -6.58
CA LEU A 107 -11.19 16.74 -5.85
C LEU A 107 -11.18 17.13 -4.36
N ASN A 108 -12.33 17.54 -3.85
CA ASN A 108 -12.57 17.81 -2.44
C ASN A 108 -13.79 17.01 -1.96
N LEU A 109 -13.55 16.08 -1.03
CA LEU A 109 -14.59 15.33 -0.32
C LEU A 109 -15.08 16.20 0.84
N LYS A 110 -16.23 16.86 0.66
CA LYS A 110 -16.77 17.81 1.64
C LYS A 110 -17.29 17.12 2.90
N ASN A 111 -17.47 17.92 3.94
CA ASN A 111 -17.98 17.45 5.22
C ASN A 111 -19.31 16.71 5.07
N GLY A 112 -19.37 15.51 5.63
CA GLY A 112 -20.47 14.57 5.47
C GLY A 112 -20.22 13.50 4.41
N SER A 113 -19.10 13.55 3.70
CA SER A 113 -18.66 12.45 2.82
C SER A 113 -18.37 11.20 3.65
N SER A 114 -18.65 10.02 3.11
CA SER A 114 -18.36 8.79 3.82
C SER A 114 -18.29 7.56 2.92
N ASN A 115 -17.54 6.55 3.36
CA ASN A 115 -17.42 5.27 2.66
C ASN A 115 -16.98 5.45 1.19
N VAL A 116 -15.78 6.00 1.01
CA VAL A 116 -15.24 6.34 -0.31
C VAL A 116 -13.93 5.56 -0.55
N ILE A 117 -13.83 4.93 -1.72
CA ILE A 117 -12.59 4.33 -2.23
C ILE A 117 -12.12 5.15 -3.43
N ILE A 118 -10.85 5.58 -3.43
CA ILE A 118 -10.20 6.23 -4.57
C ILE A 118 -8.95 5.42 -4.89
N ARG A 119 -8.86 4.84 -6.10
CA ARG A 119 -7.81 3.87 -6.38
C ARG A 119 -7.29 3.88 -7.82
N ASN A 120 -5.99 3.64 -7.98
CA ASN A 120 -5.29 3.56 -9.27
C ASN A 120 -5.42 4.82 -10.14
N LEU A 121 -5.36 6.01 -9.54
CA LEU A 121 -5.44 7.28 -10.26
C LEU A 121 -4.18 8.11 -10.08
N THR A 122 -3.74 8.76 -11.16
CA THR A 122 -2.78 9.87 -11.06
C THR A 122 -3.52 11.19 -10.91
N PHE A 123 -3.21 11.94 -9.86
CA PHE A 123 -3.59 13.33 -9.68
C PHE A 123 -2.40 14.21 -10.04
N GLU A 124 -2.55 15.07 -11.04
CA GLU A 124 -1.48 15.93 -11.55
C GLU A 124 -1.87 17.41 -11.41
N GLY A 125 -1.16 18.11 -10.53
CA GLY A 125 -1.35 19.54 -10.30
C GLY A 125 -0.48 20.42 -11.21
N PRO A 126 -0.64 21.74 -11.12
CA PRO A 126 0.05 22.68 -11.98
C PRO A 126 1.53 22.87 -11.62
N GLY A 127 1.97 22.45 -10.43
CA GLY A 127 3.29 22.73 -9.85
C GLY A 127 3.19 23.54 -8.57
N ALA A 128 4.16 23.37 -7.66
CA ALA A 128 4.19 24.02 -6.36
C ALA A 128 4.41 25.54 -6.49
N TYR A 129 3.35 26.32 -6.28
CA TYR A 129 3.35 27.78 -6.30
C TYR A 129 2.39 28.28 -5.24
N ASP A 130 2.95 28.85 -4.17
CA ASP A 130 2.20 29.13 -2.96
C ASP A 130 1.27 30.35 -3.09
N VAL A 131 0.05 30.14 -3.58
CA VAL A 131 -0.98 31.19 -3.66
C VAL A 131 -2.16 30.89 -2.74
N ASP A 132 -1.92 30.16 -1.63
CA ASP A 132 -2.97 29.60 -0.77
C ASP A 132 -4.01 28.82 -1.60
N GLY A 133 -3.49 27.98 -2.49
CA GLY A 133 -4.23 27.27 -3.52
C GLY A 133 -5.12 26.15 -2.98
N ARG A 134 -5.42 25.20 -3.87
CA ARG A 134 -6.15 24.00 -3.52
C ARG A 134 -5.31 22.77 -3.84
N ASP A 135 -5.53 21.74 -3.04
CA ASP A 135 -4.80 20.49 -3.12
C ASP A 135 -5.21 19.67 -4.33
N ASN A 136 -4.36 18.72 -4.73
CA ASN A 136 -4.77 17.69 -5.67
C ASN A 136 -6.00 16.93 -5.10
N LEU A 137 -5.90 16.40 -3.88
CA LEU A 137 -7.03 15.83 -3.15
C LEU A 137 -7.17 16.47 -1.77
N THR A 138 -8.39 16.80 -1.39
CA THR A 138 -8.70 17.18 -0.01
C THR A 138 -9.81 16.27 0.53
N ALA A 139 -9.59 15.66 1.69
CA ALA A 139 -10.64 15.08 2.52
C ALA A 139 -10.98 16.09 3.63
N ASP A 140 -12.08 16.81 3.47
CA ASP A 140 -12.52 17.87 4.38
C ASP A 140 -13.81 17.44 5.09
N GLY A 141 -13.69 16.52 6.05
CA GLY A 141 -14.83 15.91 6.73
C GLY A 141 -15.35 14.61 6.11
N CYS A 142 -14.45 13.77 5.58
CA CYS A 142 -14.78 12.44 5.05
C CYS A 142 -14.49 11.34 6.07
N ILE A 143 -15.44 10.45 6.34
CA ILE A 143 -15.27 9.33 7.28
C ILE A 143 -15.27 7.99 6.53
N ASN A 144 -14.42 7.03 6.91
CA ASN A 144 -14.26 5.76 6.19
C ASN A 144 -13.79 6.01 4.75
N LEU A 145 -12.51 6.37 4.64
CA LEU A 145 -11.86 6.69 3.37
C LEU A 145 -10.72 5.71 3.11
N TRP A 146 -10.67 5.15 1.92
CA TRP A 146 -9.54 4.38 1.44
C TRP A 146 -8.98 4.95 0.14
N VAL A 147 -7.77 5.49 0.21
CA VAL A 147 -7.03 5.96 -0.97
C VAL A 147 -5.89 4.98 -1.24
N ASP A 148 -5.96 4.23 -2.33
CA ASP A 148 -5.02 3.14 -2.62
C ASP A 148 -4.37 3.27 -3.99
N HIS A 149 -3.08 2.99 -4.13
CA HIS A 149 -2.41 2.99 -5.44
C HIS A 149 -2.67 4.28 -6.24
N CYS A 150 -2.75 5.43 -5.57
CA CYS A 150 -2.83 6.72 -6.27
C CYS A 150 -1.43 7.32 -6.40
N GLU A 151 -1.18 8.02 -7.49
CA GLU A 151 0.03 8.83 -7.65
C GLU A 151 -0.35 10.32 -7.61
N PHE A 152 0.28 11.08 -6.73
CA PHE A 152 0.06 12.52 -6.59
C PHE A 152 1.31 13.26 -7.05
N GLN A 153 1.14 14.14 -8.03
CA GLN A 153 2.20 14.87 -8.67
C GLN A 153 1.90 16.36 -8.57
N ASP A 154 2.90 17.15 -8.19
CA ASP A 154 2.93 18.59 -8.45
C ASP A 154 1.73 19.39 -7.90
N GLY A 155 1.26 19.07 -6.69
CA GLY A 155 0.25 19.86 -5.99
C GLY A 155 0.60 21.35 -5.97
N LEU A 156 -0.40 22.22 -6.17
CA LEU A 156 -0.19 23.68 -6.07
C LEU A 156 0.10 24.09 -4.63
N ASP A 157 -0.77 23.62 -3.73
CA ASP A 157 -0.65 23.71 -2.27
C ASP A 157 -0.20 22.34 -1.74
N GLY A 158 -1.14 21.45 -1.35
CA GLY A 158 -0.88 20.07 -0.99
C GLY A 158 -1.08 19.04 -2.12
N ASN A 159 -0.48 17.86 -1.96
CA ASN A 159 -0.82 16.67 -2.76
C ASN A 159 -2.08 15.98 -2.22
N PHE A 160 -2.13 15.72 -0.91
CA PHE A 160 -3.33 15.15 -0.31
C PHE A 160 -3.46 15.52 1.17
N ASP A 161 -4.48 16.35 1.46
CA ASP A 161 -4.75 16.88 2.79
C ASP A 161 -6.00 16.25 3.43
N ASN A 162 -5.93 16.01 4.73
CA ASN A 162 -7.00 15.47 5.56
C ASN A 162 -7.30 16.47 6.69
N LYS A 163 -8.50 17.05 6.72
CA LYS A 163 -8.89 18.12 7.65
C LYS A 163 -10.37 18.08 7.98
N GLY A 164 -10.83 19.04 8.80
CA GLY A 164 -12.23 19.12 9.19
C GLY A 164 -12.60 17.96 10.10
N ASN A 165 -13.67 17.25 9.77
CA ASN A 165 -14.12 16.05 10.51
C ASN A 165 -13.67 14.74 9.87
N THR A 166 -12.58 14.76 9.08
CA THR A 166 -12.08 13.57 8.40
C THR A 166 -11.53 12.58 9.41
N ASP A 167 -11.95 11.32 9.33
CA ASP A 167 -11.50 10.28 10.26
C ASP A 167 -11.65 8.87 9.67
N SER A 168 -11.04 7.87 10.29
CA SER A 168 -11.09 6.47 9.86
C SER A 168 -10.57 6.32 8.42
N VAL A 169 -9.30 6.71 8.22
CA VAL A 169 -8.66 6.80 6.89
C VAL A 169 -7.54 5.79 6.74
N THR A 170 -7.50 5.10 5.60
CA THR A 170 -6.33 4.35 5.12
C THR A 170 -5.84 4.94 3.81
N ILE A 171 -4.55 5.27 3.77
CA ILE A 171 -3.83 5.72 2.59
C ILE A 171 -2.77 4.66 2.33
N SER A 172 -2.97 3.83 1.31
CA SER A 172 -2.11 2.69 1.05
C SER A 172 -1.49 2.70 -0.34
N TRP A 173 -0.24 2.24 -0.47
CA TRP A 173 0.45 2.13 -1.76
C TRP A 173 0.40 3.42 -2.61
N CYS A 174 0.26 4.59 -1.99
CA CYS A 174 0.21 5.85 -2.71
C CYS A 174 1.62 6.39 -2.89
N LYS A 175 1.88 7.00 -4.05
CA LYS A 175 3.14 7.68 -4.34
C LYS A 175 2.91 9.17 -4.39
N PHE A 176 3.77 9.93 -3.71
CA PHE A 176 3.78 11.38 -3.69
C PHE A 176 5.09 11.87 -4.29
N THR A 177 5.04 12.85 -5.19
CA THR A 177 6.23 13.39 -5.84
C THR A 177 6.01 14.81 -6.34
N TYR A 178 7.11 15.53 -6.56
CA TYR A 178 7.12 16.80 -7.27
C TYR A 178 8.13 16.71 -8.41
N LEU A 179 7.61 16.70 -9.64
CA LEU A 179 8.38 16.57 -10.86
C LEU A 179 8.76 17.95 -11.43
N LYS A 180 7.99 18.99 -11.07
CA LYS A 180 8.22 20.38 -11.46
C LYS A 180 9.04 21.11 -10.39
N PRO A 181 9.95 22.04 -10.79
CA PRO A 181 10.56 22.96 -9.85
C PRO A 181 9.50 23.78 -9.11
N ALA A 182 9.76 24.11 -7.85
CA ALA A 182 8.89 25.05 -7.15
C ALA A 182 9.02 26.47 -7.72
N ILE A 183 7.92 27.21 -7.66
CA ILE A 183 7.80 28.57 -8.19
C ILE A 183 7.84 29.54 -7.00
N PRO A 184 8.84 30.44 -6.90
CA PRO A 184 8.93 31.41 -5.82
C PRO A 184 7.97 32.59 -6.00
N GLY A 185 7.78 33.38 -4.94
CA GLY A 185 7.06 34.67 -5.01
C GLY A 185 5.53 34.56 -4.97
N GLY A 186 4.98 33.41 -4.58
CA GLY A 186 3.56 33.25 -4.33
C GLY A 186 3.08 34.02 -3.08
N SER A 187 1.78 34.32 -3.01
CA SER A 187 1.18 35.11 -1.94
C SER A 187 1.06 34.39 -0.58
N GLY A 188 1.10 33.05 -0.54
CA GLY A 188 1.02 32.27 0.71
C GLY A 188 2.32 32.22 1.51
N GLY A 189 3.42 32.74 0.94
CA GLY A 189 4.63 33.09 1.68
C GLY A 189 5.76 32.06 1.63
N SER A 190 5.56 30.89 1.00
CA SER A 190 6.63 29.93 0.72
C SER A 190 7.17 30.08 -0.71
N ASN A 191 8.50 30.19 -0.82
CA ASN A 191 9.16 30.12 -2.12
C ASN A 191 9.31 28.69 -2.67
N ASP A 192 8.97 27.69 -1.87
CA ASP A 192 9.06 26.29 -2.24
C ASP A 192 8.06 25.47 -1.44
N HIS A 193 6.84 25.44 -1.96
CA HIS A 193 5.67 24.81 -1.36
C HIS A 193 5.49 23.36 -1.81
N ARG A 194 6.59 22.61 -1.95
CA ARG A 194 6.52 21.16 -2.22
C ARG A 194 6.15 20.38 -0.95
N PHE A 195 5.00 20.73 -0.38
CA PHE A 195 4.48 20.28 0.89
C PHE A 195 3.41 19.23 0.63
N SER A 196 3.65 17.98 1.00
CA SER A 196 2.87 16.87 0.42
C SER A 196 1.52 16.64 1.08
N ASN A 197 1.48 16.44 2.39
CA ASN A 197 0.31 15.92 3.09
C ASN A 197 0.11 16.62 4.45
N LEU A 198 -0.99 17.35 4.59
CA LEU A 198 -1.45 17.90 5.86
C LEU A 198 -2.47 16.96 6.51
N VAL A 199 -2.35 16.76 7.82
CA VAL A 199 -3.35 16.10 8.67
C VAL A 199 -3.69 17.05 9.81
N GLY A 200 -4.91 17.57 9.82
CA GLY A 200 -5.32 18.62 10.74
C GLY A 200 -4.74 19.99 10.36
N SER A 201 -5.60 20.81 9.76
CA SER A 201 -5.22 22.14 9.25
C SER A 201 -4.89 23.17 10.34
N SER A 202 -5.35 22.93 11.58
CA SER A 202 -5.15 23.81 12.73
C SER A 202 -4.90 22.99 14.00
N SER A 203 -4.16 23.55 14.96
CA SER A 203 -4.01 22.98 16.30
C SER A 203 -5.33 22.92 17.07
N SER A 204 -6.32 23.73 16.71
CA SER A 204 -7.62 23.83 17.38
C SER A 204 -8.77 23.10 16.66
N ASN A 205 -8.47 22.39 15.56
CA ASN A 205 -9.48 21.65 14.80
C ASN A 205 -9.17 20.15 14.82
N ALA A 206 -10.18 19.35 15.12
CA ALA A 206 -10.11 17.90 15.17
C ALA A 206 -11.50 17.29 14.88
N PRO A 207 -11.56 16.00 14.51
CA PRO A 207 -12.81 15.25 14.42
C PRO A 207 -13.53 15.12 15.77
N ALA A 208 -14.76 14.61 15.73
CA ALA A 208 -15.64 14.57 16.90
C ALA A 208 -15.13 13.72 18.07
N ASP A 209 -14.35 12.68 17.78
CA ASP A 209 -13.68 11.82 18.77
C ASP A 209 -12.33 12.39 19.24
N GLY A 210 -11.92 13.54 18.70
CA GLY A 210 -10.74 14.28 19.08
C GLY A 210 -9.51 14.01 18.23
N HIS A 211 -9.51 12.97 17.39
CA HIS A 211 -8.30 12.58 16.65
C HIS A 211 -8.57 12.29 15.18
N TYR A 212 -7.66 12.74 14.32
CA TYR A 212 -7.56 12.21 12.95
C TYR A 212 -6.91 10.83 12.99
N SER A 213 -7.69 9.77 12.84
CA SER A 213 -7.19 8.39 12.84
C SER A 213 -6.79 7.98 11.41
N ILE A 214 -5.49 8.03 11.11
CA ILE A 214 -4.98 7.85 9.74
C ILE A 214 -3.86 6.80 9.69
N THR A 215 -4.03 5.82 8.82
CA THR A 215 -2.99 4.85 8.47
C THR A 215 -2.37 5.22 7.14
N PHE A 216 -1.06 5.44 7.11
CA PHE A 216 -0.27 5.43 5.88
C PHE A 216 0.44 4.08 5.79
N GLN A 217 0.08 3.26 4.82
CA GLN A 217 0.63 1.93 4.63
C GLN A 217 1.32 1.83 3.27
N ASN A 218 2.56 1.34 3.20
CA ASN A 218 3.24 1.07 1.94
C ASN A 218 3.35 2.32 1.02
N CYS A 219 3.29 3.52 1.60
CA CYS A 219 3.32 4.77 0.85
C CYS A 219 4.75 5.18 0.49
N TYR A 220 4.90 5.86 -0.65
CA TYR A 220 6.18 6.33 -1.15
C TYR A 220 6.19 7.87 -1.27
N TRP A 221 7.01 8.54 -0.46
CA TRP A 221 7.40 9.92 -0.71
C TRP A 221 8.70 9.96 -1.53
N ALA A 222 8.52 10.22 -2.83
CA ALA A 222 9.55 10.18 -3.84
C ALA A 222 10.24 11.53 -4.04
N ASP A 223 11.09 11.60 -5.07
CA ASP A 223 11.89 12.79 -5.33
C ASP A 223 11.01 14.04 -5.54
N GLY A 224 11.59 15.17 -5.14
CA GLY A 224 10.94 16.47 -5.15
C GLY A 224 10.08 16.77 -3.91
N CYS A 225 9.61 15.76 -3.15
CA CYS A 225 8.95 16.02 -1.87
C CYS A 225 9.90 16.73 -0.90
N LYS A 226 9.43 17.82 -0.29
CA LYS A 226 10.21 18.65 0.61
C LYS A 226 9.71 18.57 2.05
N GLU A 227 8.45 18.88 2.33
CA GLU A 227 7.92 18.83 3.70
C GLU A 227 6.56 18.16 3.75
N ARG A 228 6.06 17.96 4.97
CA ARG A 228 4.74 17.43 5.28
C ARG A 228 4.55 16.01 4.73
N MET A 229 5.31 15.04 5.24
CA MET A 229 5.20 13.63 4.83
C MET A 229 4.86 12.68 6.00
N PRO A 230 3.77 12.90 6.76
CA PRO A 230 2.86 14.05 6.78
C PRO A 230 3.30 15.18 7.73
N ARG A 231 2.62 16.34 7.67
CA ARG A 231 2.55 17.31 8.77
C ARG A 231 1.23 17.11 9.50
N ALA A 232 1.26 16.75 10.78
CA ALA A 232 0.07 16.33 11.52
C ALA A 232 -0.16 17.08 12.85
N ARG A 233 -1.44 17.22 13.22
CA ARG A 233 -1.94 17.77 14.49
C ARG A 233 -3.19 17.02 14.93
N ASN A 234 -3.43 16.90 16.25
CA ASN A 234 -4.62 16.22 16.80
C ASN A 234 -4.85 14.84 16.16
N ALA A 235 -3.80 14.03 15.99
CA ALA A 235 -3.86 12.84 15.15
C ALA A 235 -3.43 11.59 15.90
N GLU A 236 -3.99 10.45 15.48
CA GLU A 236 -3.47 9.13 15.76
C GLU A 236 -2.98 8.54 14.44
N LEU A 237 -1.65 8.43 14.30
CA LEU A 237 -1.02 8.01 13.07
C LEU A 237 -0.42 6.61 13.18
N HIS A 238 -0.61 5.82 12.14
CA HIS A 238 0.17 4.61 11.89
C HIS A 238 0.90 4.71 10.56
N MET A 239 2.23 4.71 10.60
CA MET A 239 3.10 4.78 9.42
C MET A 239 3.75 3.41 9.20
N LEU A 240 3.13 2.57 8.37
CA LEU A 240 3.51 1.17 8.16
C LEU A 240 4.23 0.98 6.82
N ASN A 241 5.41 0.34 6.82
CA ASN A 241 6.19 -0.02 5.63
C ASN A 241 6.39 1.13 4.63
N CYS A 242 6.42 2.37 5.09
CA CYS A 242 6.53 3.52 4.21
C CYS A 242 7.97 3.68 3.69
N TYR A 243 8.13 4.32 2.55
CA TYR A 243 9.42 4.58 1.93
C TYR A 243 9.62 6.07 1.67
N TYR A 244 10.74 6.62 2.14
CA TYR A 244 11.11 8.03 1.97
C TYR A 244 12.42 8.12 1.22
N ASN A 245 12.39 8.69 0.01
CA ASN A 245 13.56 8.81 -0.84
C ASN A 245 13.44 10.02 -1.76
N THR A 246 13.92 11.17 -1.26
CA THR A 246 13.96 12.45 -1.95
C THR A 246 15.38 13.03 -1.94
N ASN A 247 15.81 13.65 -3.04
CA ASN A 247 17.10 14.31 -3.13
C ASN A 247 17.07 15.75 -2.59
N VAL A 248 15.92 16.24 -2.09
CA VAL A 248 15.81 17.55 -1.45
C VAL A 248 16.50 17.51 -0.09
N SER A 249 17.64 18.19 0.05
CA SER A 249 18.46 18.14 1.27
C SER A 249 17.78 18.74 2.51
N SER A 250 16.94 19.77 2.32
CA SER A 250 16.15 20.40 3.38
C SER A 250 14.84 19.68 3.69
N SER A 251 14.68 18.44 3.21
CA SER A 251 13.42 17.71 3.37
C SER A 251 13.12 17.35 4.83
N THR A 252 11.85 17.38 5.20
CA THR A 252 11.34 16.91 6.50
C THR A 252 10.23 15.89 6.28
N ALA A 253 10.42 14.66 6.76
CA ALA A 253 9.41 13.61 6.69
C ALA A 253 8.25 13.90 7.64
N LEU A 254 8.39 13.53 8.91
CA LEU A 254 7.35 13.66 9.92
C LEU A 254 7.43 15.02 10.60
N GLY A 255 6.53 15.94 10.25
CA GLY A 255 6.34 17.18 11.01
C GLY A 255 5.18 17.00 11.97
N LEU A 256 5.41 16.91 13.28
CA LEU A 256 4.32 16.62 14.21
C LEU A 256 4.15 17.74 15.23
N GLY A 257 2.91 18.14 15.49
CA GLY A 257 2.51 19.03 16.57
C GLY A 257 1.35 18.40 17.35
N GLY A 258 1.31 18.56 18.68
CA GLY A 258 0.29 17.93 19.50
C GLY A 258 -1.11 18.48 19.21
N GLY A 259 -1.25 19.81 19.16
CA GLY A 259 -2.57 20.44 19.09
C GLY A 259 -3.35 20.31 20.41
N ILE A 260 -4.63 20.69 20.39
CA ILE A 260 -5.50 20.66 21.58
C ILE A 260 -5.78 19.25 22.12
N ASN A 261 -5.67 18.21 21.28
CA ASN A 261 -5.95 16.83 21.64
C ASN A 261 -4.69 15.95 21.75
N ASN A 262 -3.50 16.53 21.56
CA ASN A 262 -2.23 15.81 21.44
C ASN A 262 -2.16 14.92 20.20
N LEU A 263 -0.99 14.33 19.97
CA LEU A 263 -0.73 13.48 18.83
C LEU A 263 0.02 12.21 19.22
N THR A 264 -0.39 11.08 18.67
CA THR A 264 0.34 9.81 18.73
C THR A 264 0.73 9.39 17.32
N CYS A 265 1.93 8.80 17.19
CA CYS A 265 2.41 8.26 15.92
C CYS A 265 3.21 6.98 16.16
N TYR A 266 2.75 5.87 15.59
CA TYR A 266 3.47 4.61 15.56
C TYR A 266 4.07 4.41 14.17
N VAL A 267 5.39 4.38 14.09
CA VAL A 267 6.13 4.20 12.83
C VAL A 267 6.69 2.78 12.81
N ASP A 268 6.18 1.97 11.89
CA ASP A 268 6.37 0.53 11.86
C ASP A 268 7.02 0.08 10.54
N HIS A 269 8.15 -0.63 10.63
CA HIS A 269 8.92 -1.18 9.49
C HIS A 269 9.11 -0.20 8.33
N THR A 270 9.26 1.09 8.63
CA THR A 270 9.40 2.15 7.63
C THR A 270 10.88 2.39 7.30
N HIS A 271 11.16 2.71 6.03
CA HIS A 271 12.53 2.95 5.56
C HIS A 271 12.72 4.41 5.12
N PHE A 272 13.57 5.12 5.87
CA PHE A 272 14.03 6.47 5.55
C PHE A 272 15.37 6.43 4.80
N ASP A 273 15.35 6.21 3.48
CA ASP A 273 16.58 6.04 2.68
C ASP A 273 17.28 7.38 2.41
N LYS A 274 16.57 8.32 1.76
CA LYS A 274 17.06 9.68 1.54
C LYS A 274 16.07 10.70 2.06
N ILE A 275 16.37 11.25 3.21
CA ILE A 275 15.60 12.32 3.86
C ILE A 275 16.54 13.22 4.67
N GLY A 276 16.29 14.53 4.66
CA GLY A 276 17.08 15.48 5.44
C GLY A 276 16.79 15.36 6.94
N THR A 277 15.52 15.47 7.31
CA THR A 277 15.03 15.39 8.70
C THR A 277 13.92 14.35 8.78
N VAL A 278 14.11 13.28 9.56
CA VAL A 278 13.09 12.24 9.77
C VAL A 278 11.91 12.77 10.58
N TYR A 279 12.19 13.48 11.67
CA TYR A 279 11.18 14.01 12.58
C TYR A 279 11.49 15.46 12.98
N LYS A 280 10.47 16.31 12.94
CA LYS A 280 10.50 17.69 13.43
C LYS A 280 9.32 17.95 14.37
N ASN A 281 9.64 18.45 15.55
CA ASN A 281 8.66 18.84 16.57
C ASN A 281 8.14 20.26 16.29
N TYR A 282 6.82 20.42 16.29
CA TYR A 282 6.13 21.70 16.10
C TYR A 282 5.28 22.13 17.30
N ASN A 283 5.44 21.53 18.48
CA ASN A 283 4.69 21.92 19.69
C ASN A 283 4.90 23.39 20.10
N SER A 284 6.06 23.99 19.75
CA SER A 284 6.28 25.41 20.01
C SER A 284 5.28 26.32 19.28
N SER A 285 4.76 25.89 18.12
CA SER A 285 3.71 26.60 17.37
C SER A 285 2.32 26.00 17.57
N ASP A 286 2.24 24.68 17.73
CA ASP A 286 0.97 23.94 17.69
C ASP A 286 0.43 23.61 19.10
N GLY A 287 1.24 23.71 20.15
CA GLY A 287 0.88 23.28 21.50
C GLY A 287 0.74 21.76 21.66
N GLY A 288 0.25 21.34 22.83
CA GLY A 288 0.01 19.93 23.16
C GLY A 288 1.28 19.11 23.39
N THR A 289 1.09 17.79 23.44
CA THR A 289 2.17 16.80 23.56
C THR A 289 2.19 15.86 22.35
N ILE A 290 3.34 15.24 22.12
CA ILE A 290 3.55 14.24 21.07
C ILE A 290 4.06 12.97 21.73
N ALA A 291 3.50 11.83 21.35
CA ALA A 291 4.14 10.53 21.51
C ALA A 291 4.44 9.93 20.13
N LEU A 292 5.67 9.45 19.93
CA LEU A 292 6.19 8.93 18.66
C LEU A 292 7.10 7.74 18.97
N THR A 293 6.78 6.59 18.39
CA THR A 293 7.60 5.36 18.53
C THR A 293 8.00 4.84 17.17
N PHE A 294 9.27 4.49 17.01
CA PHE A 294 9.81 3.80 15.82
C PHE A 294 10.08 2.33 16.14
N PHE A 295 9.46 1.43 15.38
CA PHE A 295 9.63 -0.01 15.51
C PHE A 295 10.08 -0.61 14.17
N GLY A 296 11.11 -1.46 14.19
CA GLY A 296 11.59 -2.16 12.99
C GLY A 296 12.05 -1.26 11.83
N CYS A 297 12.30 0.03 12.05
CA CYS A 297 12.58 0.99 10.99
C CYS A 297 14.06 1.00 10.54
N LEU A 298 14.30 1.30 9.27
CA LEU A 298 15.63 1.63 8.76
C LEU A 298 15.82 3.15 8.75
N ASN A 299 16.91 3.61 9.37
CA ASN A 299 17.26 5.02 9.56
C ASN A 299 16.17 5.84 10.27
N GLY A 300 15.43 5.21 11.19
CA GLY A 300 14.57 5.93 12.14
C GLY A 300 15.38 6.78 13.13
N VAL A 301 14.69 7.58 13.93
CA VAL A 301 15.29 8.40 15.00
C VAL A 301 14.82 7.93 16.37
N ALA A 302 15.31 8.57 17.43
CA ALA A 302 14.90 8.24 18.79
C ALA A 302 13.40 8.52 19.02
N ASP A 303 12.79 7.68 19.85
CA ASP A 303 11.40 7.82 20.29
C ASP A 303 11.18 9.10 21.09
N VAL A 304 9.94 9.58 21.06
CA VAL A 304 9.43 10.63 21.94
C VAL A 304 8.28 10.03 22.73
N GLY A 305 8.48 9.70 24.00
CA GLY A 305 7.47 8.96 24.76
C GLY A 305 7.27 7.53 24.24
N ALA A 306 6.10 6.95 24.46
CA ALA A 306 5.77 5.59 24.04
C ALA A 306 4.39 5.55 23.40
N VAL A 307 4.28 4.83 22.28
CA VAL A 307 3.04 4.56 21.56
C VAL A 307 2.92 3.05 21.39
N SER A 308 1.78 2.48 21.79
CA SER A 308 1.49 1.07 21.56
C SER A 308 1.18 0.82 20.08
N PRO A 309 1.49 -0.37 19.54
CA PRO A 309 1.04 -0.73 18.20
C PRO A 309 -0.50 -0.68 18.11
N PRO A 310 -1.07 -0.33 16.94
CA PRO A 310 -2.52 -0.36 16.73
C PRO A 310 -3.13 -1.74 16.97
N SER A 311 -4.41 -1.78 17.33
CA SER A 311 -5.12 -3.02 17.71
C SER A 311 -5.69 -3.82 16.53
N TYR A 312 -5.83 -3.19 15.35
CA TYR A 312 -6.25 -3.89 14.13
C TYR A 312 -5.12 -4.78 13.58
N SER A 313 -5.49 -5.81 12.81
CA SER A 313 -4.51 -6.65 12.11
C SER A 313 -3.99 -5.95 10.86
N TYR A 314 -2.70 -6.11 10.59
CA TYR A 314 -2.04 -5.55 9.40
C TYR A 314 -0.89 -6.44 8.94
N SER A 315 -0.54 -6.31 7.67
CA SER A 315 0.54 -7.06 7.02
C SER A 315 1.84 -6.26 7.01
N VAL A 316 2.90 -6.84 7.58
CA VAL A 316 4.22 -6.23 7.69
C VAL A 316 5.15 -6.73 6.59
N LEU A 317 5.91 -5.82 5.97
CA LEU A 317 7.01 -6.18 5.09
C LEU A 317 8.32 -6.20 5.89
N PRO A 318 9.24 -7.14 5.62
CA PRO A 318 10.60 -6.99 6.11
C PRO A 318 11.15 -5.63 5.66
N VAL A 319 11.71 -4.86 6.60
CA VAL A 319 12.06 -3.45 6.34
C VAL A 319 13.13 -3.31 5.24
N GLU A 320 14.00 -4.31 5.10
CA GLU A 320 15.00 -4.41 4.02
C GLU A 320 14.38 -4.53 2.63
N ASP A 321 13.16 -5.05 2.54
CA ASP A 321 12.42 -5.29 1.31
C ASP A 321 11.51 -4.10 0.93
N VAL A 322 11.25 -3.17 1.87
CA VAL A 322 10.40 -1.99 1.65
C VAL A 322 10.85 -1.19 0.43
N LYS A 323 12.14 -0.86 0.33
CA LYS A 323 12.66 -0.12 -0.83
C LYS A 323 12.38 -0.85 -2.14
N LYS A 324 12.60 -2.15 -2.16
CA LYS A 324 12.46 -2.99 -3.36
C LYS A 324 11.01 -3.06 -3.83
N TYR A 325 10.06 -3.28 -2.92
CA TYR A 325 8.65 -3.45 -3.29
C TYR A 325 7.93 -2.12 -3.46
N ILE A 326 8.13 -1.17 -2.55
CA ILE A 326 7.41 0.09 -2.57
C ILE A 326 7.88 0.98 -3.73
N ALA A 327 9.18 0.98 -4.05
CA ALA A 327 9.72 1.77 -5.17
C ALA A 327 9.67 1.06 -6.53
N ASN A 328 9.05 -0.13 -6.63
CA ASN A 328 8.94 -0.85 -7.90
C ASN A 328 8.08 -0.03 -8.89
N PRO A 329 8.62 0.39 -10.04
CA PRO A 329 7.89 1.26 -10.96
C PRO A 329 6.72 0.56 -11.67
N SER A 330 6.70 -0.77 -11.70
CA SER A 330 5.67 -1.54 -12.41
C SER A 330 4.48 -1.88 -11.52
N CYS A 331 4.68 -2.06 -10.22
CA CYS A 331 3.64 -2.59 -9.33
C CYS A 331 3.74 -2.10 -7.89
N GLY A 332 4.74 -1.26 -7.57
CA GLY A 332 4.89 -0.65 -6.26
C GLY A 332 3.90 0.50 -6.07
N ALA A 333 4.22 1.41 -5.17
CA ALA A 333 3.34 2.53 -4.88
C ALA A 333 3.11 3.44 -6.10
N GLY A 334 1.88 3.96 -6.21
CA GLY A 334 1.41 4.77 -7.33
C GLY A 334 0.30 4.07 -8.13
N ALA A 335 -0.13 4.69 -9.23
CA ALA A 335 -1.16 4.16 -10.14
C ALA A 335 -0.58 3.05 -11.04
N THR A 336 -0.26 1.91 -10.42
CA THR A 336 0.47 0.78 -11.03
C THR A 336 -0.37 -0.49 -11.16
N LEU A 337 -1.66 -0.43 -10.82
CA LEU A 337 -2.55 -1.59 -10.90
C LEU A 337 -3.08 -1.80 -12.32
N ASP A 338 -3.28 -3.08 -12.65
CA ASP A 338 -4.02 -3.50 -13.83
C ASP A 338 -5.51 -3.57 -13.50
N VAL A 339 -6.24 -2.52 -13.86
CA VAL A 339 -7.68 -2.39 -13.66
C VAL A 339 -8.40 -2.57 -15.00
N THR A 340 -9.43 -3.42 -15.02
CA THR A 340 -10.27 -3.64 -16.21
C THR A 340 -11.50 -2.73 -16.20
N THR A 341 -12.17 -2.61 -17.35
CA THR A 341 -13.46 -1.90 -17.46
C THR A 341 -14.58 -2.54 -16.63
N ALA A 342 -14.42 -3.80 -16.22
CA ALA A 342 -15.31 -4.49 -15.30
C ALA A 342 -14.96 -4.24 -13.81
N GLY A 343 -14.02 -3.34 -13.51
CA GLY A 343 -13.58 -3.05 -12.14
C GLY A 343 -12.75 -4.17 -11.49
N ILE A 344 -12.33 -5.18 -12.26
CA ILE A 344 -11.44 -6.24 -11.77
C ILE A 344 -10.03 -5.66 -11.66
N ILE A 345 -9.42 -5.86 -10.48
CA ILE A 345 -8.09 -5.35 -10.12
C ILE A 345 -7.10 -6.50 -10.06
N SER A 346 -5.94 -6.28 -10.64
CA SER A 346 -4.77 -7.16 -10.59
C SER A 346 -3.49 -6.33 -10.57
N THR A 347 -2.34 -7.00 -10.53
CA THR A 347 -1.03 -6.36 -10.59
C THR A 347 -0.24 -6.94 -11.78
N PRO A 348 0.54 -6.11 -12.49
CA PRO A 348 1.40 -6.59 -13.58
C PRO A 348 2.59 -7.41 -13.06
N CYS A 349 2.94 -7.26 -11.78
CA CYS A 349 3.93 -8.10 -11.14
C CYS A 349 3.28 -9.40 -10.69
N GLY A 350 3.76 -10.54 -11.20
CA GLY A 350 3.33 -11.82 -10.68
C GLY A 350 3.58 -11.92 -9.18
N SER A 351 2.55 -12.29 -8.41
CA SER A 351 2.66 -12.68 -6.99
C SER A 351 3.41 -14.01 -6.82
N VAL A 352 4.31 -14.37 -7.73
CA VAL A 352 5.02 -15.64 -7.77
C VAL A 352 6.51 -15.34 -7.74
N GLY A 353 6.98 -14.93 -6.56
CA GLY A 353 8.39 -15.02 -6.22
C GLY A 353 8.79 -16.49 -5.99
N ILE A 354 8.63 -17.36 -6.99
CA ILE A 354 9.48 -18.56 -7.03
C ILE A 354 10.81 -18.03 -7.57
N LYS A 355 11.72 -17.64 -6.67
CA LYS A 355 13.10 -18.02 -6.97
C LYS A 355 13.02 -19.53 -7.15
N ASP A 356 13.46 -20.04 -8.29
CA ASP A 356 13.93 -21.42 -8.32
C ASP A 356 14.94 -21.49 -7.18
N SER A 357 14.51 -21.95 -6.00
CA SER A 357 15.46 -22.38 -4.99
C SER A 357 16.27 -23.41 -5.74
N GLU A 358 17.55 -23.10 -5.97
CA GLU A 358 18.48 -24.02 -6.62
C GLU A 358 18.17 -25.40 -6.08
N ILE A 359 17.76 -26.28 -6.99
CA ILE A 359 17.47 -27.67 -6.67
C ILE A 359 18.66 -28.15 -5.86
N LYS A 360 18.45 -28.45 -4.57
CA LYS A 360 19.44 -29.24 -3.83
C LYS A 360 19.67 -30.47 -4.70
N PRO A 361 20.91 -30.74 -5.16
CA PRO A 361 21.17 -31.78 -6.14
C PRO A 361 20.63 -33.11 -5.60
N GLY A 362 19.57 -33.65 -6.22
CA GLY A 362 19.00 -34.93 -5.78
C GLY A 362 17.51 -35.16 -6.01
N ILE A 363 16.64 -34.15 -5.90
CA ILE A 363 15.19 -34.33 -6.10
C ILE A 363 14.81 -34.00 -7.55
N LYS A 364 14.15 -34.92 -8.26
CA LYS A 364 13.66 -34.69 -9.63
C LYS A 364 12.18 -34.99 -9.74
N LEU A 365 11.41 -34.09 -10.35
CA LEU A 365 10.01 -34.34 -10.69
C LEU A 365 9.83 -34.40 -12.20
N TYR A 366 9.17 -35.45 -12.67
CA TYR A 366 8.91 -35.64 -14.10
C TYR A 366 7.67 -36.52 -14.37
N PRO A 367 6.99 -36.32 -15.51
CA PRO A 367 7.18 -35.24 -16.47
C PRO A 367 6.66 -33.89 -15.94
N THR A 368 7.02 -32.79 -16.61
CA THR A 368 6.46 -31.45 -16.33
C THR A 368 5.03 -31.31 -16.84
N ILE A 369 4.71 -31.98 -17.96
CA ILE A 369 3.34 -32.10 -18.51
C ILE A 369 2.83 -33.48 -18.09
N ILE A 370 1.81 -33.50 -17.24
CA ILE A 370 1.31 -34.70 -16.56
C ILE A 370 -0.11 -35.02 -17.01
N ASP A 371 -0.37 -36.30 -17.23
CA ASP A 371 -1.72 -36.85 -17.33
C ASP A 371 -2.14 -37.32 -15.92
N ASP A 372 -1.89 -38.57 -15.57
CA ASP A 372 -2.41 -39.13 -14.31
C ASP A 372 -1.37 -39.26 -13.20
N TYR A 373 -0.08 -39.24 -13.55
CA TYR A 373 0.99 -39.55 -12.61
C TYR A 373 2.17 -38.59 -12.70
N LEU A 374 2.60 -38.15 -11.53
CA LEU A 374 3.84 -37.41 -11.31
C LEU A 374 4.87 -38.36 -10.68
N ASN A 375 6.06 -38.46 -11.28
CA ASN A 375 7.16 -39.22 -10.68
C ASN A 375 8.06 -38.27 -9.90
N ILE A 376 8.40 -38.67 -8.68
CA ILE A 376 9.33 -37.96 -7.80
C ILE A 376 10.49 -38.90 -7.53
N GLU A 377 11.69 -38.53 -7.97
CA GLU A 377 12.94 -39.22 -7.68
C GLU A 377 13.66 -38.48 -6.55
N LEU A 378 14.07 -39.21 -5.51
CA LEU A 378 14.73 -38.66 -4.32
C LEU A 378 16.24 -38.99 -4.32
N PRO A 379 17.06 -38.16 -3.65
CA PRO A 379 18.45 -38.53 -3.36
C PRO A 379 18.54 -39.74 -2.40
N ASP A 380 19.70 -40.40 -2.34
CA ASP A 380 19.97 -41.75 -1.82
C ASP A 380 19.25 -42.23 -0.53
N ASN A 381 19.14 -43.58 -0.42
CA ASN A 381 18.47 -44.41 0.61
C ASN A 381 18.29 -43.76 1.99
N SER A 382 17.16 -43.09 2.16
CA SER A 382 16.72 -42.48 3.40
C SER A 382 15.50 -43.20 3.98
N THR A 383 15.46 -43.33 5.29
CA THR A 383 14.33 -43.86 6.05
C THR A 383 13.37 -42.76 6.52
N GLU A 384 13.26 -41.65 5.79
CA GLU A 384 12.54 -40.44 6.20
C GLU A 384 11.19 -40.27 5.50
N SER A 385 10.28 -39.52 6.12
CA SER A 385 8.99 -39.17 5.54
C SER A 385 9.15 -38.10 4.44
N VAL A 386 8.46 -38.29 3.33
CA VAL A 386 8.33 -37.33 2.24
C VAL A 386 6.95 -36.70 2.30
N TYR A 387 6.90 -35.37 2.32
CA TYR A 387 5.65 -34.62 2.26
C TYR A 387 5.49 -34.04 0.86
N ILE A 388 4.34 -34.28 0.26
CA ILE A 388 4.00 -33.84 -1.10
C ILE A 388 2.82 -32.89 -0.98
N SER A 389 2.97 -31.65 -1.44
CA SER A 389 1.89 -30.66 -1.48
C SER A 389 1.71 -30.15 -2.90
N ILE A 390 0.49 -30.13 -3.42
CA ILE A 390 0.16 -29.52 -4.71
C ILE A 390 -0.70 -28.28 -4.48
N TYR A 391 -0.27 -27.17 -5.08
CA TYR A 391 -0.95 -25.89 -5.03
C TYR A 391 -1.48 -25.52 -6.41
N ALA A 392 -2.67 -24.95 -6.48
CA ALA A 392 -3.18 -24.31 -7.69
C ALA A 392 -2.42 -23.00 -7.99
N SER A 393 -2.58 -22.48 -9.20
CA SER A 393 -1.93 -21.23 -9.64
C SER A 393 -2.29 -20.00 -8.79
N ASN A 394 -3.42 -20.03 -8.08
CA ASN A 394 -3.83 -18.99 -7.13
C ASN A 394 -3.30 -19.21 -5.69
N GLY A 395 -2.39 -20.17 -5.49
CA GLY A 395 -1.78 -20.47 -4.19
C GLY A 395 -2.61 -21.38 -3.27
N LYS A 396 -3.84 -21.75 -3.66
CA LYS A 396 -4.66 -22.68 -2.86
C LYS A 396 -4.03 -24.07 -2.84
N LYS A 397 -3.79 -24.63 -1.64
CA LYS A 397 -3.39 -26.04 -1.47
C LYS A 397 -4.54 -26.96 -1.89
N ILE A 398 -4.28 -27.86 -2.85
CA ILE A 398 -5.25 -28.79 -3.42
C ILE A 398 -5.03 -30.21 -2.89
N ILE A 399 -3.77 -30.65 -2.83
CA ILE A 399 -3.41 -31.99 -2.36
C ILE A 399 -2.31 -31.87 -1.31
N SER A 400 -2.39 -32.72 -0.28
CA SER A 400 -1.35 -32.92 0.73
C SER A 400 -1.24 -34.42 1.02
N ASP A 401 -0.07 -35.01 0.78
CA ASP A 401 0.22 -36.42 1.06
C ASP A 401 1.50 -36.55 1.88
N THR A 402 1.60 -37.61 2.67
CA THR A 402 2.80 -37.94 3.45
C THR A 402 3.13 -39.42 3.25
N ARG A 403 4.34 -39.71 2.76
CA ARG A 403 4.80 -41.08 2.52
C ARG A 403 6.02 -41.39 3.37
N ASN A 404 5.92 -42.46 4.15
CA ASN A 404 7.08 -43.00 4.88
C ASN A 404 7.83 -43.93 3.93
N ILE A 405 9.06 -43.57 3.59
CA ILE A 405 9.88 -44.32 2.65
C ILE A 405 11.02 -44.98 3.41
N THR A 406 11.19 -46.29 3.21
CA THR A 406 12.26 -47.06 3.87
C THR A 406 13.42 -47.35 2.92
N THR A 407 13.15 -47.57 1.62
CA THR A 407 14.18 -47.89 0.59
C THR A 407 13.84 -47.44 -0.83
N GLU A 408 12.64 -46.89 -1.10
CA GLU A 408 12.22 -46.53 -2.46
C GLU A 408 12.77 -45.17 -2.91
N LYS A 409 13.50 -45.14 -4.03
CA LYS A 409 14.03 -43.89 -4.60
C LYS A 409 13.03 -43.13 -5.48
N LYS A 410 11.96 -43.80 -5.90
CA LYS A 410 11.01 -43.29 -6.89
C LYS A 410 9.60 -43.43 -6.36
N ILE A 411 8.93 -42.30 -6.19
CA ILE A 411 7.53 -42.24 -5.84
C ILE A 411 6.74 -42.00 -7.13
N ARG A 412 5.77 -42.86 -7.40
CA ARG A 412 4.71 -42.56 -8.36
C ARG A 412 3.52 -41.97 -7.59
N PHE A 413 3.22 -40.71 -7.87
CA PHE A 413 2.18 -39.94 -7.19
C PHE A 413 0.99 -39.73 -8.13
N ASP A 414 -0.20 -40.13 -7.69
CA ASP A 414 -1.44 -40.01 -8.46
C ASP A 414 -1.99 -38.59 -8.38
N VAL A 415 -2.19 -37.99 -9.54
CA VAL A 415 -2.69 -36.62 -9.73
C VAL A 415 -3.88 -36.59 -10.70
N SER A 416 -4.48 -37.74 -10.98
CA SER A 416 -5.64 -37.87 -11.88
C SER A 416 -6.86 -37.05 -11.45
N SER A 417 -6.97 -36.73 -10.16
CA SER A 417 -8.04 -35.90 -9.59
C SER A 417 -7.90 -34.40 -9.91
N LEU A 418 -6.75 -33.96 -10.43
CA LEU A 418 -6.56 -32.57 -10.84
C LEU A 418 -7.26 -32.30 -12.17
N SER A 419 -7.98 -31.18 -12.25
CA SER A 419 -8.45 -30.62 -13.53
C SER A 419 -7.27 -30.14 -14.39
N SER A 420 -7.44 -30.03 -15.70
CA SER A 420 -6.43 -29.45 -16.59
C SER A 420 -6.06 -28.04 -16.12
N GLY A 421 -4.76 -27.73 -16.05
CA GLY A 421 -4.29 -26.46 -15.49
C GLY A 421 -2.84 -26.46 -15.03
N ILE A 422 -2.39 -25.32 -14.51
CA ILE A 422 -1.04 -25.14 -13.97
C ILE A 422 -1.08 -25.32 -12.46
N TYR A 423 -0.17 -26.15 -11.95
CA TYR A 423 -0.01 -26.44 -10.54
C TYR A 423 1.46 -26.33 -10.12
N PHE A 424 1.68 -26.21 -8.82
CA PHE A 424 3.00 -26.23 -8.22
C PHE A 424 3.09 -27.39 -7.25
N CYS A 425 3.99 -28.34 -7.51
CA CYS A 425 4.27 -29.44 -6.61
C CYS A 425 5.45 -29.06 -5.73
N ASN A 426 5.22 -29.03 -4.42
CA ASN A 426 6.24 -28.86 -3.40
C ASN A 426 6.50 -30.22 -2.73
N ILE A 427 7.77 -30.61 -2.70
CA ILE A 427 8.28 -31.79 -2.03
C ILE A 427 9.10 -31.34 -0.83
N LEU A 428 8.80 -31.86 0.34
CA LEU A 428 9.63 -31.73 1.54
C LEU A 428 10.15 -33.11 1.90
N PHE A 429 11.46 -33.20 2.07
CA PHE A 429 12.17 -34.44 2.37
C PHE A 429 13.36 -34.11 3.28
N GLY A 430 13.30 -34.55 4.53
CA GLY A 430 14.22 -34.11 5.58
C GLY A 430 14.28 -32.60 5.69
N ASN A 431 15.49 -32.04 5.64
CA ASN A 431 15.76 -30.59 5.59
C ASN A 431 15.87 -30.04 4.15
N SER A 432 15.35 -30.77 3.17
CA SER A 432 15.38 -30.39 1.76
C SER A 432 13.98 -30.12 1.26
N SER A 433 13.83 -29.09 0.44
CA SER A 433 12.59 -28.79 -0.26
C SER A 433 12.86 -28.60 -1.75
N ALA A 434 11.89 -28.99 -2.57
CA ALA A 434 11.91 -28.73 -4.00
C ALA A 434 10.50 -28.30 -4.43
N THR A 435 10.40 -27.25 -5.23
CA THR A 435 9.13 -26.83 -5.82
C THR A 435 9.27 -26.82 -7.33
N GLN A 436 8.38 -27.49 -8.03
CA GLN A 436 8.37 -27.50 -9.50
C GLN A 436 6.97 -27.23 -10.02
N ARG A 437 6.90 -26.40 -11.07
CA ARG A 437 5.68 -26.21 -11.85
C ARG A 437 5.36 -27.48 -12.63
N ILE A 438 4.12 -27.93 -12.56
CA ILE A 438 3.57 -29.04 -13.35
C ILE A 438 2.34 -28.55 -14.12
N ILE A 439 2.08 -29.14 -15.29
CA ILE A 439 0.97 -28.80 -16.18
C ILE A 439 0.11 -30.04 -16.36
N LYS A 440 -1.12 -30.01 -15.86
CA LYS A 440 -2.11 -31.07 -16.04
C LYS A 440 -2.83 -30.87 -17.37
N GLN A 441 -2.84 -31.90 -18.21
CA GLN A 441 -3.67 -31.96 -19.42
C GLN A 441 -4.99 -32.66 -19.15
#